data_AF-A0A0D6JNJ1-F1
#
_entry.id   AF-A0A0D6JNJ1-F1
#
_cell.length_a   1.000
_cell.length_b   1.000
_cell.length_c   1.000
_cell.angle_alpha   90.00
_cell.angle_beta   90.00
_cell.angle_gamma   90.00
#
_symmetry.space_group_name_H-M   'P 1'
#
loop_
_entity.id
_entity.type
_entity.pdbx_description
1 polymer ?
#
loop_
_entity_poly.entity_id
_entity_poly.type
_entity_poly.pdbx_seq_one_letter_code
_entity_poly.pdbx_strand_id
1 'polypeptide(L)'
;MTRLTLVGVALAVLVATAGVAAAAPSENARESSPASEAGQQGPPGELPDPVPEFVSDVHRIVSDFLSGALDGSLGDSLSDRADDFSGA
;
A
#
# COMPACT_ATOMS: atom_id res chain seq x y z
N MET A 1 36.00 -16.53 -4.14
CA MET A 1 34.99 -17.21 -3.30
C MET A 1 34.94 -16.54 -1.93
N THR A 2 34.37 -15.33 -1.86
CA THR A 2 34.33 -14.51 -0.62
C THR A 2 33.08 -13.62 -0.54
N ARG A 3 32.25 -13.58 -1.60
CA ARG A 3 31.01 -12.78 -1.65
C ARG A 3 29.80 -13.53 -1.08
N LEU A 4 29.84 -14.86 -1.07
CA LEU A 4 28.77 -15.70 -0.53
C LEU A 4 28.74 -15.69 1.01
N THR A 5 29.89 -15.49 1.66
CA THR A 5 30.01 -15.55 3.12
C THR A 5 29.47 -14.29 3.83
N LEU A 6 29.44 -13.15 3.13
CA LEU A 6 29.01 -11.87 3.71
C LEU A 6 27.47 -11.78 3.83
N VAL A 7 26.73 -12.43 2.93
CA VAL A 7 25.26 -12.45 2.94
C VAL A 7 24.69 -13.29 4.09
N GLY A 8 25.37 -14.38 4.46
CA GLY A 8 24.88 -15.30 5.51
C GLY A 8 24.92 -14.71 6.93
N VAL A 9 25.90 -13.86 7.23
CA VAL A 9 26.07 -13.28 8.57
C VAL A 9 25.05 -12.18 8.86
N ALA A 10 24.62 -11.42 7.84
CA ALA A 10 23.61 -10.37 7.98
C ALA A 10 22.21 -10.95 8.29
N LEU A 11 21.87 -12.11 7.74
CA LEU A 11 20.56 -12.75 7.96
C LEU A 11 20.41 -13.31 9.38
N ALA A 12 21.51 -13.78 9.99
CA ALA A 12 21.48 -14.34 11.34
C ALA A 12 21.31 -13.29 12.44
N VAL A 13 21.76 -12.04 12.21
CA VAL A 13 21.61 -10.94 13.17
C VAL A 13 20.17 -10.40 13.20
N LEU A 14 19.45 -10.45 12.09
CA LEU A 14 18.07 -9.93 11.99
C LEU A 14 17.06 -10.78 12.79
N VAL A 15 17.30 -12.08 12.95
CA VAL A 15 16.32 -13.01 13.56
C VAL A 15 16.33 -12.98 15.09
N ALA A 16 17.40 -12.48 15.72
CA ALA A 16 17.58 -12.58 17.17
C ALA A 16 16.85 -11.50 18.01
N THR A 17 16.19 -10.51 17.39
CA THR A 17 15.64 -9.34 18.08
C THR A 17 14.11 -9.28 18.20
N ALA A 18 13.40 -10.30 17.69
CA ALA A 18 11.94 -10.37 17.81
C ALA A 18 11.52 -10.91 19.19
N GLY A 19 11.47 -10.03 20.19
CA GLY A 19 10.91 -10.32 21.51
C GLY A 19 9.38 -10.53 21.46
N VAL A 20 8.88 -11.52 22.21
CA VAL A 20 7.44 -11.83 22.29
C VAL A 20 6.80 -10.97 23.38
N ALA A 21 5.96 -10.01 23.00
CA ALA A 21 5.17 -9.24 23.95
C ALA A 21 3.87 -10.01 24.28
N ALA A 22 3.77 -10.54 25.50
CA ALA A 22 2.54 -11.07 26.04
C ALA A 22 1.63 -9.91 26.48
N ALA A 23 0.53 -9.66 25.76
CA ALA A 23 -0.47 -8.68 26.16
C ALA A 23 -1.27 -9.23 27.35
N ALA A 24 -1.09 -8.63 28.53
CA ALA A 24 -1.94 -8.90 29.69
C ALA A 24 -3.34 -8.29 29.46
N PRO A 25 -4.44 -8.98 29.82
CA PRO A 25 -5.77 -8.41 29.70
C PRO A 25 -5.91 -7.23 30.67
N SER A 26 -6.23 -6.05 30.12
CA SER A 26 -6.49 -4.85 30.92
C SER A 26 -7.87 -4.95 31.57
N GLU A 27 -7.91 -4.91 32.90
CA GLU A 27 -9.12 -4.84 33.73
C GLU A 27 -9.73 -3.42 33.70
N ASN A 28 -10.10 -2.93 32.51
CA ASN A 28 -10.89 -1.70 32.35
C ASN A 28 -12.27 -2.00 31.77
N ALA A 29 -12.90 -3.05 32.29
CA ALA A 29 -14.26 -3.46 31.93
C ALA A 29 -15.33 -2.72 32.75
N ARG A 30 -15.23 -1.39 32.91
CA ARG A 30 -16.26 -0.49 33.46
C ARG A 30 -15.91 0.89 32.87
N GLU A 31 -16.63 1.48 31.93
CA GLU A 31 -18.04 1.85 32.02
C GLU A 31 -18.69 1.78 30.63
N SER A 32 -19.77 1.02 30.49
CA SER A 32 -20.61 1.09 29.29
C SER A 32 -21.35 2.43 29.28
N SER A 33 -20.73 3.45 28.68
CA SER A 33 -21.46 4.63 28.19
C SER A 33 -22.58 4.17 27.26
N PRO A 34 -23.74 4.86 27.23
CA PRO A 34 -24.87 4.46 26.40
C PRO A 34 -24.41 4.33 24.95
N ALA A 35 -24.64 3.16 24.36
CA ALA A 35 -24.26 2.78 23.00
C ALA A 35 -25.07 3.52 21.91
N SER A 36 -25.36 4.80 22.12
CA SER A 36 -26.21 5.61 21.24
C SER A 36 -25.42 6.55 20.33
N GLU A 37 -24.10 6.37 20.19
CA GLU A 37 -23.29 7.07 19.17
C GLU A 37 -22.25 6.16 18.48
N ALA A 38 -22.22 4.86 18.79
CA ALA A 38 -21.30 3.90 18.16
C ALA A 38 -21.62 3.61 16.68
N GLY A 39 -22.78 4.06 16.18
CA GLY A 39 -23.25 3.82 14.82
C GLY A 39 -22.76 4.82 13.77
N GLN A 40 -22.10 5.92 14.20
CA GLN A 40 -21.70 7.02 13.30
C GLN A 40 -20.20 7.00 12.96
N GLN A 41 -19.48 5.97 13.40
CA GLN A 41 -18.02 5.86 13.27
C GLN A 41 -17.61 4.85 12.18
N GLY A 42 -18.38 4.80 11.10
CA GLY A 42 -18.03 4.06 9.88
C GLY A 42 -17.53 5.02 8.80
N PRO A 43 -16.77 4.52 7.81
CA PRO A 43 -16.64 5.22 6.53
C PRO A 43 -18.06 5.62 6.04
N PRO A 44 -18.19 6.73 5.30
CA PRO A 44 -19.49 7.11 4.74
C PRO A 44 -20.16 5.87 4.11
N GLY A 45 -21.45 5.66 4.42
CA GLY A 45 -22.18 4.46 4.00
C GLY A 45 -22.36 4.34 2.48
N GLU A 46 -21.98 5.38 1.74
CA GLU A 46 -21.97 5.42 0.28
C GLU A 46 -20.54 5.25 -0.24
N LEU A 47 -20.40 4.35 -1.20
CA LEU A 47 -19.15 4.19 -1.93
C LEU A 47 -18.97 5.38 -2.88
N PRO A 48 -17.74 5.90 -3.01
CA PRO A 48 -17.47 6.92 -4.00
C PRO A 48 -17.74 6.39 -5.42
N ASP A 49 -17.97 7.31 -6.34
CA ASP A 49 -18.06 6.98 -7.77
C ASP A 49 -16.78 6.25 -8.24
N PRO A 50 -16.89 5.31 -9.20
CA PRO A 50 -15.74 4.65 -9.77
C PRO A 50 -14.70 5.64 -10.27
N VAL A 51 -13.42 5.34 -10.04
CA VAL A 51 -12.34 6.16 -10.60
C VAL A 51 -12.41 6.14 -12.13
N PRO A 52 -12.10 7.26 -12.80
CA PRO A 52 -12.06 7.30 -14.26
C PRO A 52 -11.07 6.30 -14.85
N GLU A 53 -11.38 5.76 -16.02
CA GLU A 53 -10.52 4.80 -16.75
C GLU A 53 -9.10 5.33 -17.01
N PHE A 54 -8.93 6.64 -17.12
CA PHE A 54 -7.61 7.28 -17.18
C PHE A 54 -6.67 6.81 -16.06
N VAL A 55 -7.16 6.64 -14.83
CA VAL A 55 -6.33 6.20 -13.70
C VAL A 55 -5.96 4.73 -13.85
N SER A 56 -6.89 3.90 -14.31
CA SER A 56 -6.63 2.49 -14.65
C SER A 56 -5.51 2.37 -15.68
N ASP A 57 -5.51 3.22 -16.71
CA ASP A 57 -4.46 3.27 -17.73
C ASP A 57 -3.12 3.73 -17.17
N VAL A 58 -3.10 4.74 -16.29
CA VAL A 58 -1.88 5.17 -15.60
C VAL A 58 -1.28 4.01 -14.80
N HIS A 59 -2.11 3.28 -14.06
CA HIS A 59 -1.66 2.11 -13.29
C HIS A 59 -1.11 1.00 -14.19
N ARG A 60 -1.67 0.82 -15.39
CA ARG A 60 -1.18 -0.14 -16.38
C ARG A 60 0.21 0.23 -16.89
N ILE A 61 0.41 1.48 -17.30
CA ILE A 61 1.70 1.98 -17.78
C ILE A 61 2.78 1.84 -16.69
N VAL A 62 2.45 2.19 -15.44
CA VAL A 62 3.38 2.03 -14.31
C VAL A 62 3.72 0.56 -14.07
N SER A 63 2.74 -0.35 -14.17
CA SER A 63 2.96 -1.79 -13.99
C SER A 63 3.84 -2.37 -15.10
N ASP A 64 3.65 -1.93 -16.35
CA ASP A 64 4.49 -2.32 -17.48
C ASP A 64 5.92 -1.80 -17.31
N PHE A 65 6.10 -0.58 -16.79
CA PHE A 65 7.44 -0.04 -16.49
C PHE A 65 8.15 -0.85 -15.40
N LEU A 66 7.44 -1.15 -14.30
CA LEU A 66 8.01 -1.92 -13.18
C LEU A 66 8.33 -3.37 -13.55
N SER A 67 7.57 -3.96 -14.47
CA SER A 67 7.84 -5.30 -14.99
C SER A 67 8.89 -5.32 -16.12
N GLY A 68 9.30 -4.15 -16.63
CA GLY A 68 10.20 -4.01 -17.77
C GLY A 68 9.54 -4.33 -19.12
N ALA A 69 8.21 -4.41 -19.16
CA ALA A 69 7.42 -4.62 -20.38
C ALA A 69 7.14 -3.30 -21.13
N LEU A 70 7.34 -2.14 -20.49
CA LEU A 70 7.15 -0.84 -21.12
C LEU A 70 8.32 -0.52 -22.06
N ASP A 71 7.99 -0.28 -23.32
CA ASP A 71 8.94 0.26 -24.29
C ASP A 71 9.16 1.75 -24.05
N GLY A 72 10.39 2.15 -23.72
CA GLY A 72 10.77 3.55 -23.60
C GLY A 72 10.67 4.12 -22.18
N SER A 73 10.33 5.41 -22.10
CA SER A 73 10.32 6.17 -20.84
C SER A 73 8.91 6.25 -20.27
N LEU A 74 8.78 5.95 -18.97
CA LEU A 74 7.52 6.13 -18.23
C LEU A 74 6.95 7.55 -18.39
N GLY A 75 7.80 8.57 -18.37
CA GLY A 75 7.35 9.95 -18.45
C GLY A 75 6.78 10.32 -19.81
N ASP A 76 7.29 9.73 -20.88
CA ASP A 76 6.83 9.97 -22.25
C ASP A 76 5.44 9.36 -22.44
N SER A 77 5.29 8.07 -22.12
CA SER A 77 4.00 7.37 -22.21
C SER A 77 2.92 7.98 -21.31
N LEU A 78 3.30 8.49 -20.13
CA LEU A 78 2.36 9.17 -19.25
C LEU A 78 1.96 10.55 -19.79
N SER A 79 2.89 11.28 -20.41
CA SER A 79 2.61 12.58 -21.02
C SER A 79 1.67 12.42 -22.22
N ASP A 80 1.91 11.44 -23.09
CA ASP A 80 1.03 11.12 -24.22
C ASP A 80 -0.39 10.77 -23.74
N ARG A 81 -0.51 9.93 -22.68
CA ARG A 81 -1.82 9.59 -22.11
C ARG A 81 -2.54 10.80 -21.52
N ALA A 82 -1.79 11.72 -20.89
CA ALA A 82 -2.34 12.95 -20.32
C ALA A 82 -2.80 13.94 -21.40
N ASP A 83 -2.08 14.01 -22.52
CA ASP A 83 -2.43 14.83 -23.68
C ASP A 83 -3.73 14.34 -24.33
N ASP A 84 -3.87 13.02 -24.55
CA ASP A 84 -5.10 12.39 -25.04
C ASP A 84 -6.31 12.66 -24.10
N PHE A 85 -6.08 12.59 -22.78
CA PHE A 85 -7.13 12.90 -21.80
C PHE A 85 -7.51 14.39 -21.80
N SER A 86 -6.53 15.28 -22.00
CA SER A 86 -6.76 16.72 -22.06
C SER A 86 -7.35 17.18 -23.41
N GLY A 87 -7.29 16.33 -24.44
CA GLY A 87 -7.68 16.65 -25.81
C GLY A 87 -6.83 17.74 -26.46
N ALA A 88 -5.57 17.87 -26.04
CA ALA A 88 -4.63 18.86 -26.56
C ALA A 88 -3.99 18.44 -27.89
#